data_AF-A0A963Z7A6-F1
#
_entry.id   AF-A0A963Z7A6-F1
#
_cell.length_a   1.000
_cell.length_b   1.000
_cell.length_c   1.000
_cell.angle_alpha   90.00
_cell.angle_beta   90.00
_cell.angle_gamma   90.00
#
_symmetry.space_group_name_H-M   'P 1'
#
loop_
_entity.id
_entity.type
_entity.pdbx_description
1 polymer ?
#
loop_
_entity_poly.entity_id
_entity_poly.type
_entity_poly.pdbx_seq_one_letter_code
_entity_poly.pdbx_strand_id
1 'polypeptide(L)' 'MSNSRARKPYPSDVSDEEWSLVVGYLTLMKEDAPQREYALRELFNALRYVIRYGI' A
#
# COMPACT_ATOMS: atom_id res chain seq x y z
N MET A 1 10.26 -2.62 -23.30
CA MET A 1 8.86 -2.14 -23.24
C MET A 1 8.18 -2.84 -22.09
N SER A 2 8.11 -2.22 -20.90
CA SER A 2 7.36 -2.79 -19.78
C SER A 2 5.88 -2.64 -20.09
N ASN A 3 5.19 -3.77 -20.27
CA ASN A 3 3.75 -3.81 -20.44
C ASN A 3 3.10 -3.67 -19.04
N SER A 4 3.16 -2.48 -18.46
CA SER A 4 2.49 -2.18 -17.21
C SER A 4 1.01 -1.95 -17.50
N ARG A 5 0.22 -3.02 -17.40
CA ARG A 5 -1.24 -2.88 -17.22
C ARG A 5 -1.41 -1.98 -16.00
N ALA A 6 -1.81 -0.73 -16.21
CA ALA A 6 -1.98 0.21 -15.12
C ALA A 6 -2.91 -0.42 -14.07
N ARG A 7 -2.40 -0.55 -12.85
CA ARG A 7 -3.16 -1.12 -11.74
C ARG A 7 -4.44 -0.31 -11.55
N LYS A 8 -5.58 -0.99 -11.42
CA LYS A 8 -6.82 -0.33 -11.05
C LYS A 8 -6.75 0.11 -9.58
N PRO A 9 -6.98 1.39 -9.26
CA PRO A 9 -6.97 1.87 -7.88
C PRO A 9 -8.05 1.22 -7.03
N TYR A 10 -7.78 0.96 -5.75
CA TYR A 10 -8.86 0.66 -4.82
C TYR A 10 -9.64 1.95 -4.53
N PRO A 11 -10.95 1.88 -4.29
CA PRO A 11 -11.73 3.04 -3.84
C PRO A 11 -11.25 3.65 -2.51
N SER A 12 -10.39 2.93 -1.78
CA SER A 12 -9.77 3.34 -0.52
C SER A 12 -8.27 3.56 -0.64
N ASP A 13 -7.71 3.74 -1.84
CA ASP A 13 -6.32 4.18 -1.98
C ASP A 13 -6.11 5.51 -1.25
N VAL A 14 -4.94 5.68 -0.61
CA VAL A 14 -4.60 6.92 0.08
C VAL A 14 -4.06 8.00 -0.85
N SER A 15 -4.39 9.25 -0.55
CA SER A 15 -3.80 10.43 -1.20
C SER A 15 -2.31 10.56 -0.88
N ASP A 16 -1.59 11.43 -1.59
CA ASP A 16 -0.18 11.68 -1.30
C ASP A 16 0.03 12.33 0.07
N GLU A 17 -0.89 13.19 0.50
CA GLU A 17 -0.88 13.81 1.82
C GLU A 17 -1.08 12.76 2.92
N GLU A 18 -2.11 11.92 2.80
CA GLU A 18 -2.34 10.80 3.72
C GLU A 18 -1.15 9.83 3.73
N TRP A 19 -0.55 9.55 2.57
CA TRP A 19 0.63 8.71 2.43
C TRP A 19 1.83 9.26 3.21
N SER A 20 2.07 10.58 3.15
CA SER A 20 3.17 11.24 3.86
C SER A 20 3.10 11.06 5.37
N LEU A 21 1.89 10.91 5.93
CA LEU A 21 1.66 10.70 7.36
C LEU A 21 1.93 9.24 7.78
N VAL A 22 1.56 8.26 6.94
CA VAL A 22 1.64 6.84 7.30
C VAL A 22 2.96 6.18 6.92
N VAL A 23 3.66 6.69 5.91
CA VAL A 23 4.89 6.06 5.38
C VAL A 23 5.95 5.88 6.45
N GLY A 24 6.13 6.87 7.34
CA GLY A 24 7.11 6.80 8.43
C GLY A 24 6.88 5.62 9.38
N TYR A 25 5.62 5.22 9.60
CA TYR A 25 5.31 4.05 10.42
C TYR A 25 5.57 2.74 9.68
N LEU A 26 5.25 2.68 8.39
CA LEU A 26 5.48 1.49 7.56
C LEU A 26 6.97 1.21 7.38
N THR A 27 7.81 2.25 7.35
CA THR A 27 9.27 2.10 7.25
C THR A 27 9.91 1.50 8.50
N LEU A 28 9.22 1.51 9.65
CA LEU A 28 9.67 0.87 10.90
C LEU A 28 9.51 -0.65 10.87
N MET A 29 8.82 -1.20 9.87
CA MET A 29 8.69 -2.64 9.68
C MET A 29 10.08 -3.26 9.45
N LYS A 30 10.36 -4.37 10.14
CA LYS A 30 11.63 -5.11 10.00
C LYS A 30 11.95 -5.39 8.53
N GLU A 31 13.22 -5.24 8.15
CA GLU A 31 13.68 -5.35 6.76
C GLU A 31 13.41 -6.72 6.14
N ASP A 32 13.40 -7.77 6.95
CA ASP A 32 13.15 -9.17 6.58
C ASP A 32 11.67 -9.57 6.62
N ALA A 33 10.76 -8.63 6.94
CA ALA A 33 9.34 -8.93 6.95
C ALA A 33 8.85 -9.25 5.53
N PRO A 34 8.11 -10.36 5.30
CA PRO A 34 7.68 -10.78 3.97
C PRO A 34 6.82 -9.72 3.26
N GLN A 35 6.15 -8.85 4.03
CA GLN A 35 5.38 -7.74 3.49
C GLN A 35 6.24 -6.68 2.78
N ARG A 36 7.55 -6.59 3.06
CA ARG A 36 8.50 -5.67 2.40
C ARG A 36 8.91 -6.11 1.00
N GLU A 37 8.53 -7.32 0.57
CA GLU A 37 8.65 -7.73 -0.83
C GLU A 37 7.70 -6.93 -1.74
N TYR A 38 6.66 -6.31 -1.18
CA TYR A 38 5.71 -5.46 -1.89
C TYR A 38 6.00 -3.98 -1.68
N ALA A 39 5.58 -3.15 -2.64
CA ALA A 39 5.59 -1.70 -2.47
C ALA A 39 4.71 -1.32 -1.27
N LEU A 40 5.29 -0.66 -0.26
CA LEU A 40 4.61 -0.35 1.02
C LEU A 40 3.27 0.38 0.82
N ARG A 41 3.18 1.27 -0.17
CA ARG A 41 1.94 2.00 -0.48
C ARG A 41 0.85 1.08 -1.02
N GLU A 42 1.20 0.14 -1.88
CA GLU A 42 0.25 -0.83 -2.45
C GLU A 42 -0.21 -1.83 -1.40
N LEU A 43 0.71 -2.30 -0.55
CA LEU A 43 0.39 -3.13 0.61
C LEU A 43 -0.60 -2.42 1.55
N PHE A 44 -0.33 -1.15 1.89
CA PHE A 44 -1.18 -0.37 2.77
C PHE A 44 -2.57 -0.12 2.16
N ASN A 45 -2.63 0.23 0.87
CA ASN A 45 -3.88 0.41 0.15
C ASN A 45 -4.74 -0.87 0.13
N ALA A 46 -4.10 -2.03 -0.11
CA ALA A 46 -4.78 -3.32 -0.06
C ALA A 46 -5.32 -3.63 1.34
N LEU A 47 -4.52 -3.44 2.40
CA LEU A 47 -4.94 -3.65 3.77
C LEU A 47 -6.11 -2.72 4.16
N ARG A 48 -6.03 -1.44 3.78
CA ARG A 48 -7.09 -0.45 4.04
C ARG A 48 -8.39 -0.83 3.33
N TYR A 49 -8.31 -1.40 2.14
CA TYR A 49 -9.47 -1.92 1.42
C TYR A 49 -10.11 -3.09 2.18
N VAL A 50 -9.31 -4.09 2.60
CA VAL A 50 -9.80 -5.23 3.40
C VAL A 50 -10.51 -4.76 4.67
N ILE A 51 -9.88 -3.86 5.44
CA ILE A 51 -10.44 -3.36 6.70
C ILE A 51 -11.73 -2.57 6.46
N ARG A 52 -11.81 -1.79 5.38
CA ARG A 52 -12.98 -0.94 5.10
C ARG A 52 -14.17 -1.70 4.55
N TYR A 53 -13.94 -2.73 3.73
CA TYR A 53 -15.00 -3.42 2.99
C TYR A 53 -15.25 -4.86 3.46
N GLY A 54 -14.41 -5.40 4.35
CA GLY A 54 -14.66 -6.67 5.03
C GLY A 54 -14.66 -7.91 4.12
N ILE A 55 -13.84 -7.88 3.05
CA ILE A 55 -13.61 -9.04 2.18
C ILE A 55 -12.97 -10.21 2.92
#